data_AF-A0A660QNM2-F1
#
_entry.id   AF-A0A660QNM2-F1
#
_cell.length_a   1.000
_cell.length_b   1.000
_cell.length_c   1.000
_cell.angle_alpha   90.00
_cell.angle_beta   90.00
_cell.angle_gamma   90.00
#
_symmetry.space_group_name_H-M   'P 1'
#
loop_
_entity.id
_entity.type
_entity.pdbx_description
1 polymer ?
#
loop_
_entity_poly.entity_id
_entity_poly.type
_entity_poly.pdbx_seq_one_letter_code
_entity_poly.pdbx_strand_id
1 'polypeptide(L)'
;IGNDFKGTFYDLKRRSNGTRLGTTTPDKLISDVRKFVSSGWKTSKLSSYYRSINNLYATHFTTGVIPSVHAPMVFKEDTGGWLWLVHYEGQLVHMEGITFRFWGSGDDIMLVRVNGKTVLNASRNDGAPNNYADRITPHWQTPVKSTFQKYVLGSVSSVVGDWITLEPGVPLDMEVLMGETVGDFFTAALLVEVQGEEYDRIGHRLAPALPLFTTTDLTRDVVEAVRANLVPGEAGITNKVVVFRDFNPKVAAVGNVTETEETTLPDEPPKEAEAIDDKMRNWTSGAGKIVKAEFVTVIGDKAVLKDARGKQWKIPLAQLSDEDRLFIELARPPTFNIDFFKKSATRSIDAGPFASDLRWVPRIYDYIFGVRLKQMSAGKYNQELKVEYFAIGEEINGDNYILLDRQESAFTLTKENGYTHEFSGGKVMLEVRDWTFFADLYKGEKYGGYLVLVTDQRGEIIDVGSSHKWLPGIADKLRNFPLGKHFDKTGIRTYPPSYNYWY
;
A
#
# COMPACT_ATOMS: atom_id res chain seq x y z
N ILE A 1 -7.94 -3.54 16.41
CA ILE A 1 -7.30 -4.81 16.88
C ILE A 1 -6.79 -4.51 18.30
N GLY A 2 -6.66 -5.52 19.17
CA GLY A 2 -6.89 -5.37 20.62
C GLY A 2 -6.02 -4.40 21.45
N ASN A 3 -4.90 -3.87 20.95
CA ASN A 3 -4.03 -2.90 21.66
C ASN A 3 -3.49 -1.81 20.70
N ASP A 4 -4.34 -1.28 19.83
CA ASP A 4 -3.93 -0.21 18.91
C ASP A 4 -3.79 1.13 19.66
N PHE A 5 -2.71 1.87 19.40
CA PHE A 5 -2.53 3.22 19.93
C PHE A 5 -3.32 4.22 19.11
N LYS A 6 -4.15 5.03 19.77
CA LYS A 6 -4.95 6.06 19.12
C LYS A 6 -4.16 7.36 19.02
N GLY A 7 -3.82 7.76 17.80
CA GLY A 7 -3.12 8.99 17.48
C GLY A 7 -4.05 10.18 17.30
N THR A 8 -3.75 11.26 17.99
CA THR A 8 -4.38 12.57 17.86
C THR A 8 -3.41 13.55 17.20
N PHE A 9 -3.75 14.03 16.01
CA PHE A 9 -2.95 15.03 15.28
C PHE A 9 -3.30 16.46 15.73
N TYR A 10 -2.26 17.24 16.04
CA TYR A 10 -2.34 18.66 16.37
C TYR A 10 -1.61 19.48 15.31
N ASP A 11 -2.30 20.48 14.78
CA ASP A 11 -1.71 21.45 13.87
C ASP A 11 -1.45 22.76 14.60
N LEU A 12 -0.18 23.03 14.90
CA LEU A 12 0.21 24.23 15.65
C LEU A 12 0.22 25.49 14.78
N LYS A 13 -0.05 25.33 13.48
CA LYS A 13 -0.25 26.42 12.52
C LYS A 13 -1.68 26.93 12.54
N ARG A 14 -2.60 26.29 13.26
CA ARG A 14 -4.02 26.64 13.32
C ARG A 14 -4.50 26.78 14.77
N ARG A 15 -5.42 27.71 15.01
CA ARG A 15 -6.19 27.81 16.25
C ARG A 15 -7.17 26.64 16.35
N SER A 16 -7.69 26.38 17.54
CA SER A 16 -8.69 25.33 17.77
C SER A 16 -9.93 25.39 16.86
N ASN A 17 -10.29 26.57 16.36
CA ASN A 17 -11.37 26.76 15.39
C ASN A 17 -10.95 26.60 13.91
N GLY A 18 -9.73 26.13 13.64
CA GLY A 18 -9.18 25.91 12.30
C GLY A 18 -8.57 27.14 11.63
N THR A 19 -8.69 28.34 12.21
CA THR A 19 -8.12 29.55 11.59
C THR A 19 -6.60 29.62 11.73
N ARG A 20 -5.90 30.17 10.72
CA ARG A 20 -4.43 30.22 10.68
C ARG A 20 -3.85 31.02 11.86
N LEU A 21 -2.81 30.46 12.47
CA LEU A 21 -1.99 31.05 13.51
C LEU A 21 -0.69 31.54 12.86
N GLY A 22 -0.66 32.82 12.42
CA GLY A 22 0.44 33.37 11.61
C GLY A 22 1.76 33.61 12.35
N THR A 23 1.90 33.19 13.60
CA THR A 23 3.03 33.55 14.49
C THR A 23 3.73 32.35 15.12
N THR A 24 3.37 31.11 14.77
CA THR A 24 4.05 29.92 15.32
C THR A 24 5.43 29.75 14.67
N THR A 25 6.43 29.44 15.49
CA THR A 25 7.82 29.16 15.09
C THR A 25 8.28 27.80 15.65
N PRO A 26 9.36 27.21 15.12
CA PRO A 26 9.98 26.01 15.68
C PRO A 26 10.27 26.15 17.19
N ASP A 27 10.85 27.28 17.61
CA ASP A 27 11.12 27.54 19.03
C ASP A 27 9.88 27.59 19.91
N LYS A 28 8.79 28.14 19.38
CA LYS A 28 7.50 28.15 20.08
C LYS A 28 6.94 26.73 20.21
N LEU A 29 7.03 25.89 19.18
CA LEU A 29 6.62 24.49 19.26
C LEU A 29 7.42 23.77 20.36
N ILE A 30 8.74 23.88 20.36
CA ILE A 30 9.59 23.26 21.39
C ILE A 30 9.24 23.76 22.80
N SER A 31 8.96 25.06 22.95
CA SER A 31 8.49 25.63 24.22
C SER A 31 7.15 25.04 24.68
N ASP A 32 6.21 24.84 23.76
CA ASP A 32 4.90 24.29 24.08
C ASP A 32 4.97 22.78 24.34
N VAL A 33 5.83 22.03 23.65
CA VAL A 33 6.15 20.62 23.97
C VAL A 33 6.77 20.51 25.36
N ARG A 34 7.72 21.37 25.72
CA ARG A 34 8.26 21.43 27.10
C ARG A 34 7.15 21.65 28.13
N LYS A 35 6.22 22.57 27.89
CA LYS A 35 5.07 22.82 28.80
C LYS A 35 4.14 21.61 28.88
N PHE A 36 3.89 20.94 27.75
CA PHE A 36 3.10 19.72 27.70
C PHE A 36 3.73 18.62 28.55
N VAL A 37 5.01 18.30 28.30
CA VAL A 37 5.76 17.27 29.02
C VAL A 37 5.85 17.60 30.52
N SER A 38 6.26 18.81 30.89
CA SER A 38 6.37 19.24 32.30
C SER A 38 5.03 19.30 33.05
N SER A 39 3.90 19.36 32.34
CA SER A 39 2.58 19.29 32.95
C SER A 39 2.12 17.88 33.28
N GLY A 40 2.93 16.86 32.95
CA GLY A 40 2.52 15.45 32.99
C GLY A 40 1.63 15.08 31.81
N TRP A 41 1.95 15.61 30.62
CA TRP A 41 1.27 15.29 29.35
C TRP A 41 -0.22 15.67 29.32
N LYS A 42 -0.59 16.76 30.01
CA LYS A 42 -1.97 17.27 30.00
C LYS A 42 -2.32 17.85 28.64
N THR A 43 -3.22 17.22 27.89
CA THR A 43 -3.69 17.65 26.56
C THR A 43 -4.30 19.06 26.56
N SER A 44 -4.73 19.58 27.72
CA SER A 44 -5.16 20.97 27.90
C SER A 44 -4.05 22.00 27.58
N LYS A 45 -2.77 21.59 27.51
CA LYS A 45 -1.67 22.46 27.05
C LYS A 45 -1.64 22.65 25.53
N LEU A 46 -2.33 21.78 24.79
CA LEU A 46 -2.44 21.83 23.33
C LEU A 46 -3.82 22.31 22.85
N SER A 47 -4.77 22.59 23.77
CA SER A 47 -6.16 22.88 23.43
C SER A 47 -6.39 24.17 22.65
N SER A 48 -5.40 25.07 22.61
CA SER A 48 -5.44 26.27 21.77
C SER A 48 -5.20 25.98 20.29
N TYR A 49 -4.62 24.82 19.98
CA TYR A 49 -4.28 24.42 18.62
C TYR A 49 -5.41 23.61 17.98
N TYR A 50 -5.44 23.61 16.66
CA TYR A 50 -6.33 22.75 15.92
C TYR A 50 -5.99 21.28 16.18
N ARG A 51 -7.04 20.47 16.36
CA ARG A 51 -6.94 19.02 16.49
C ARG A 51 -7.72 18.40 15.33
N SER A 52 -7.09 17.49 14.60
CA SER A 52 -7.80 16.78 13.52
C SER A 52 -8.98 16.01 14.08
N ILE A 53 -10.07 15.95 13.30
CA ILE A 53 -11.21 15.08 13.59
C ILE A 53 -10.90 13.61 13.30
N ASN A 54 -9.93 13.36 12.42
CA ASN A 54 -9.49 12.01 12.09
C ASN A 54 -8.47 11.54 13.12
N ASN A 55 -8.52 10.25 13.44
CA ASN A 55 -7.52 9.60 14.27
C ASN A 55 -6.82 8.53 13.43
N LEU A 56 -5.54 8.31 13.70
CA LEU A 56 -4.77 7.21 13.14
C LEU A 56 -4.51 6.19 14.24
N TYR A 57 -4.71 4.91 13.95
CA TYR A 57 -4.40 3.84 14.89
C TYR A 57 -3.07 3.22 14.51
N ALA A 58 -2.15 3.10 15.47
CA ALA A 58 -0.81 2.58 15.26
C ALA A 58 -0.56 1.37 16.13
N THR A 59 0.06 0.34 15.55
CA THR A 59 0.54 -0.84 16.28
C THR A 59 2.05 -0.85 16.45
N HIS A 60 2.76 0.04 15.76
CA HIS A 60 4.21 0.20 15.80
C HIS A 60 4.55 1.67 15.53
N PHE A 61 5.76 2.09 15.92
CA PHE A 61 6.24 3.46 15.73
C PHE A 61 7.56 3.43 14.97
N THR A 62 7.52 3.21 13.66
CA THR A 62 8.72 3.25 12.80
C THR A 62 8.34 3.69 11.41
N THR A 63 8.83 4.85 10.98
CA THR A 63 8.53 5.41 9.66
C THR A 63 9.67 5.23 8.65
N GLY A 64 10.91 5.05 9.13
CA GLY A 64 12.09 5.35 8.32
C GLY A 64 12.18 6.86 8.06
N VAL A 65 12.92 7.28 7.03
CA VAL A 65 13.01 8.69 6.63
C VAL A 65 12.02 8.97 5.52
N ILE A 66 11.01 9.80 5.79
CA ILE A 66 9.90 10.12 4.88
C ILE A 66 9.69 11.63 4.79
N PRO A 67 9.04 12.17 3.74
CA PRO A 67 8.61 13.56 3.76
C PRO A 67 7.65 13.85 4.92
N SER A 68 7.91 14.91 5.66
CA SER A 68 7.13 15.32 6.83
C SER A 68 5.65 15.59 6.52
N VAL A 69 5.33 16.00 5.29
CA VAL A 69 3.95 16.23 4.82
C VAL A 69 3.09 14.96 4.84
N HIS A 70 3.69 13.77 4.90
CA HIS A 70 2.92 12.53 4.99
C HIS A 70 2.10 12.45 6.27
N ALA A 71 2.58 13.04 7.38
CA ALA A 71 1.83 13.06 8.63
C ALA A 71 0.46 13.74 8.48
N PRO A 72 0.34 15.03 8.09
CA PRO A 72 -0.98 15.62 7.88
C PRO A 72 -1.83 14.86 6.84
N MET A 73 -1.22 14.33 5.77
CA MET A 73 -1.94 13.59 4.72
C MET A 73 -2.63 12.32 5.23
N VAL A 74 -1.99 11.53 6.09
CA VAL A 74 -2.63 10.30 6.64
C VAL A 74 -3.76 10.62 7.62
N PHE A 75 -3.74 11.82 8.22
CA PHE A 75 -4.85 12.38 8.99
C PHE A 75 -5.88 13.12 8.12
N LYS A 76 -5.74 13.08 6.80
CA LYS A 76 -6.60 13.75 5.81
C LYS A 76 -6.69 15.27 6.03
N GLU A 77 -5.61 15.86 6.51
CA GLU A 77 -5.48 17.30 6.69
C GLU A 77 -4.78 17.92 5.47
N ASP A 78 -5.38 18.97 4.92
CA ASP A 78 -4.78 19.77 3.84
C ASP A 78 -3.91 20.88 4.44
N THR A 79 -2.73 20.51 4.90
CA THR A 79 -1.76 21.42 5.47
C THR A 79 -0.35 20.90 5.22
N GLY A 80 0.63 21.79 5.16
CA GLY A 80 2.00 21.36 4.91
C GLY A 80 2.70 20.73 6.12
N GLY A 81 3.87 20.17 5.84
CA GLY A 81 4.57 19.20 6.69
C GLY A 81 5.30 19.76 7.91
N TRP A 82 5.13 21.02 8.30
CA TRP A 82 5.84 21.62 9.43
C TRP A 82 4.93 21.94 10.61
N LEU A 83 5.50 22.14 11.80
CA LEU A 83 4.81 22.54 13.04
C LEU A 83 3.58 21.70 13.37
N TRP A 84 3.76 20.38 13.47
CA TRP A 84 2.71 19.47 13.90
C TRP A 84 3.19 18.53 15.00
N LEU A 85 2.24 18.01 15.77
CA LEU A 85 2.45 16.97 16.78
C LEU A 85 1.43 15.86 16.58
N VAL A 86 1.82 14.63 16.88
CA VAL A 86 0.89 13.52 17.06
C VAL A 86 1.08 12.93 18.44
N HIS A 87 0.00 12.90 19.22
CA HIS A 87 -0.04 12.28 20.54
C HIS A 87 -0.78 10.95 20.45
N TYR A 88 -0.07 9.85 20.65
CA TYR A 88 -0.64 8.50 20.67
C TYR A 88 -0.86 8.05 22.11
N GLU A 89 -2.05 7.53 22.39
CA GLU A 89 -2.43 6.99 23.69
C GLU A 89 -2.86 5.52 23.50
N GLY A 90 -2.38 4.63 24.36
CA GLY A 90 -2.66 3.20 24.29
C GLY A 90 -2.20 2.46 25.53
N GLN A 91 -2.21 1.13 25.46
CA GLN A 91 -1.76 0.26 26.54
C GLN A 91 -0.54 -0.55 26.11
N LEU A 92 0.36 -0.73 27.07
CA LEU A 92 1.56 -1.55 26.98
C LEU A 92 1.36 -2.75 27.89
N VAL A 93 1.28 -3.94 27.30
CA VAL A 93 1.08 -5.20 28.02
C VAL A 93 1.83 -6.32 27.31
N HIS A 94 2.18 -7.37 28.03
CA HIS A 94 2.79 -8.56 27.48
C HIS A 94 2.23 -9.80 28.17
N MET A 95 2.07 -10.91 27.45
CA MET A 95 1.53 -12.17 28.02
C MET A 95 2.38 -12.72 29.16
N GLU A 96 3.69 -12.55 29.04
CA GLU A 96 4.68 -13.03 30.00
C GLU A 96 5.35 -11.85 30.71
N GLY A 97 5.91 -12.10 31.89
CA GLY A 97 6.70 -11.11 32.60
C GLY A 97 7.94 -10.77 31.78
N ILE A 98 8.20 -9.48 31.57
CA ILE A 98 9.29 -9.02 30.72
C ILE A 98 9.92 -7.75 31.29
N THR A 99 11.26 -7.70 31.30
CA THR A 99 12.02 -6.47 31.52
C THR A 99 12.70 -6.05 30.23
N PHE A 100 12.42 -4.84 29.77
CA PHE A 100 12.89 -4.33 28.48
C PHE A 100 13.11 -2.82 28.55
N ARG A 101 13.74 -2.23 27.55
CA ARG A 101 13.83 -0.78 27.37
C ARG A 101 13.67 -0.41 25.91
N PHE A 102 13.25 0.81 25.68
CA PHE A 102 13.13 1.34 24.34
C PHE A 102 14.46 1.89 23.83
N TRP A 103 14.70 1.67 22.54
CA TRP A 103 15.63 2.46 21.75
C TRP A 103 14.82 3.30 20.79
N GLY A 104 15.23 4.52 20.51
CA GLY A 104 14.53 5.30 19.51
C GLY A 104 15.31 6.43 18.90
N SER A 105 14.72 7.00 17.87
CA SER A 105 15.20 8.19 17.16
C SER A 105 14.00 9.03 16.73
N GLY A 106 14.15 10.35 16.79
CA GLY A 106 13.15 11.32 16.36
C GLY A 106 13.84 12.50 15.70
N ASP A 107 13.52 12.72 14.44
CA ASP A 107 13.84 13.93 13.68
C ASP A 107 12.49 14.47 13.20
N ASP A 108 11.85 15.39 13.95
CA ASP A 108 12.43 16.16 15.07
C ASP A 108 12.14 15.67 16.49
N ILE A 109 10.92 15.20 16.77
CA ILE A 109 10.44 14.95 18.14
C ILE A 109 9.98 13.51 18.29
N MET A 110 10.49 12.85 19.33
CA MET A 110 9.99 11.55 19.77
C MET A 110 10.16 11.40 21.29
N LEU A 111 9.07 11.22 22.02
CA LEU A 111 9.08 10.92 23.46
C LEU A 111 8.14 9.76 23.77
N VAL A 112 8.48 8.99 24.82
CA VAL A 112 7.64 7.91 25.32
C VAL A 112 7.42 8.09 26.82
N ARG A 113 6.17 7.94 27.25
CA ARG A 113 5.75 7.92 28.64
C ARG A 113 5.06 6.60 28.93
N VAL A 114 5.40 5.98 30.06
CA VAL A 114 4.79 4.74 30.55
C VAL A 114 4.38 4.95 31.99
N ASN A 115 3.13 4.61 32.31
CA ASN A 115 2.52 4.71 33.63
C ASN A 115 2.87 6.03 34.35
N GLY A 116 2.67 7.14 33.64
CA GLY A 116 2.88 8.46 34.20
C GLY A 116 4.32 9.00 34.15
N LYS A 117 5.32 8.17 33.84
CA LYS A 117 6.74 8.53 33.80
C LYS A 117 7.28 8.59 32.38
N THR A 118 7.96 9.68 32.00
CA THR A 118 8.73 9.70 30.75
C THR A 118 9.84 8.66 30.85
N VAL A 119 9.91 7.73 29.90
CA VAL A 119 10.89 6.63 29.86
C VAL A 119 11.87 6.74 28.70
N LEU A 120 11.56 7.57 27.71
CA LEU A 120 12.44 7.88 26.58
C LEU A 120 12.22 9.31 26.10
N ASN A 121 13.31 10.04 25.85
CA ASN A 121 13.32 11.22 24.98
C ASN A 121 14.35 11.00 23.87
N ALA A 122 13.83 10.74 22.67
CA ALA A 122 14.58 10.49 21.45
C ALA A 122 14.49 11.63 20.43
N SER A 123 14.03 12.80 20.86
CA SER A 123 14.02 14.01 20.02
C SER A 123 15.44 14.37 19.59
N ARG A 124 15.55 15.03 18.43
CA ARG A 124 16.82 15.43 17.84
C ARG A 124 17.71 16.20 18.81
N ASN A 125 19.02 15.94 18.78
CA ASN A 125 19.99 16.59 19.67
C ASN A 125 21.38 16.77 19.02
N ASP A 126 21.44 17.51 17.92
CA ASP A 126 22.68 17.73 17.15
C ASP A 126 23.49 18.96 17.63
N GLY A 127 23.24 19.42 18.85
CA GLY A 127 23.74 20.71 19.35
C GLY A 127 22.87 21.89 18.92
N ALA A 128 23.23 23.11 19.35
CA ALA A 128 22.42 24.29 19.05
C ALA A 128 22.42 24.61 17.54
N PRO A 129 21.27 24.98 16.94
CA PRO A 129 19.95 25.21 17.57
C PRO A 129 19.05 23.95 17.69
N ASN A 130 19.48 22.81 17.17
CA ASN A 130 18.75 21.54 17.07
C ASN A 130 18.90 20.63 18.30
N ASN A 131 19.09 21.22 19.49
CA ASN A 131 19.22 20.52 20.76
C ASN A 131 17.86 20.30 21.43
N TYR A 132 16.88 19.77 20.69
CA TYR A 132 15.49 19.69 21.11
C TYR A 132 15.30 18.81 22.34
N ALA A 133 15.97 17.66 22.42
CA ALA A 133 15.87 16.79 23.61
C ALA A 133 16.22 17.53 24.90
N ASP A 134 17.37 18.23 24.92
CA ASP A 134 17.84 18.98 26.10
C ASP A 134 16.93 20.17 26.43
N ARG A 135 16.30 20.77 25.42
CA ARG A 135 15.35 21.89 25.61
C ARG A 135 13.99 21.43 26.16
N ILE A 136 13.53 20.24 25.77
CA ILE A 136 12.24 19.68 26.20
C ILE A 136 12.34 19.09 27.61
N THR A 137 13.40 18.30 27.87
CA THR A 137 13.63 17.65 29.17
C THR A 137 15.06 17.88 29.65
N PRO A 138 15.42 19.08 30.15
CA PRO A 138 16.80 19.41 30.55
C PRO A 138 17.35 18.58 31.71
N HIS A 139 16.48 17.89 32.45
CA HIS A 139 16.86 17.02 33.58
C HIS A 139 16.81 15.53 33.23
N TRP A 140 16.36 15.16 32.03
CA TRP A 140 16.40 13.78 31.57
C TRP A 140 17.83 13.38 31.27
N GLN A 141 18.26 12.23 31.79
CA GLN A 141 19.57 11.68 31.51
C GLN A 141 19.41 10.34 30.79
N THR A 142 19.82 10.30 29.52
CA THR A 142 19.99 9.06 28.80
C THR A 142 21.13 8.25 29.43
N PRO A 143 20.94 6.95 29.73
CA PRO A 143 22.02 6.08 30.20
C PRO A 143 23.23 6.13 29.24
N VAL A 144 24.42 6.43 29.78
CA VAL A 144 25.75 6.53 29.15
C VAL A 144 25.74 6.82 27.63
N LYS A 145 25.59 8.11 27.28
CA LYS A 145 25.59 8.65 25.90
C LYS A 145 26.65 8.02 24.97
N SER A 146 27.86 7.76 25.45
CA SER A 146 28.99 7.24 24.65
C SER A 146 28.86 5.80 24.15
N THR A 147 27.93 5.00 24.66
CA THR A 147 27.81 3.57 24.29
C THR A 147 26.77 3.34 23.18
N PHE A 148 25.71 4.14 23.15
CA PHE A 148 24.51 3.88 22.34
C PHE A 148 24.29 4.89 21.21
N GLN A 149 24.67 6.16 21.40
CA GLN A 149 24.48 7.24 20.41
C GLN A 149 25.43 7.18 19.19
N LYS A 150 25.97 6.00 18.89
CA LYS A 150 26.83 5.73 17.72
C LYS A 150 26.11 4.97 16.60
N TYR A 151 24.95 4.39 16.90
CA TYR A 151 24.13 3.68 15.91
C TYR A 151 23.07 4.62 15.36
N VAL A 152 23.03 4.78 14.04
CA VAL A 152 22.04 5.62 13.36
C VAL A 152 20.78 4.82 13.10
N LEU A 153 19.64 5.49 13.24
CA LEU A 153 18.32 4.94 12.98
C LEU A 153 17.49 6.01 12.29
N GLY A 154 17.32 5.90 10.96
CA GLY A 154 16.81 6.99 10.14
C GLY A 154 17.86 8.09 9.95
N SER A 155 17.52 9.35 10.20
CA SER A 155 18.42 10.49 9.98
C SER A 155 19.28 10.88 11.18
N VAL A 156 19.04 10.30 12.36
CA VAL A 156 19.73 10.69 13.61
C VAL A 156 20.25 9.48 14.39
N SER A 157 21.20 9.71 15.30
CA SER A 157 21.66 8.67 16.23
C SER A 157 20.54 8.21 17.15
N SER A 158 20.43 6.90 17.32
CA SER A 158 19.54 6.29 18.30
C SER A 158 19.94 6.63 19.74
N VAL A 159 18.95 6.69 20.61
CA VAL A 159 19.10 6.85 22.06
C VAL A 159 18.38 5.73 22.78
N VAL A 160 18.71 5.53 24.05
CA VAL A 160 18.14 4.47 24.88
C VAL A 160 17.39 5.02 26.09
N GLY A 161 16.29 4.39 26.43
CA GLY A 161 15.43 4.75 27.55
C GLY A 161 15.75 4.02 28.85
N ASP A 162 14.89 4.26 29.83
CA ASP A 162 14.87 3.54 31.10
C ASP A 162 14.39 2.09 30.91
N TRP A 163 14.84 1.20 31.80
CA TRP A 163 14.27 -0.14 31.93
C TRP A 163 12.85 -0.09 32.48
N ILE A 164 11.99 -0.94 31.91
CA ILE A 164 10.58 -1.10 32.24
C ILE A 164 10.33 -2.58 32.49
N THR A 165 9.64 -2.89 33.59
CA THR A 165 9.18 -4.26 33.88
C THR A 165 7.67 -4.30 33.75
N LEU A 166 7.18 -5.27 32.97
CA LEU A 166 5.76 -5.60 32.88
C LEU A 166 5.51 -6.90 33.62
N GLU A 167 4.50 -6.88 34.48
CA GLU A 167 3.94 -8.11 35.03
C GLU A 167 3.07 -8.80 33.97
N PRO A 168 3.02 -10.15 33.95
CA PRO A 168 2.22 -10.91 32.98
C PRO A 168 0.77 -10.42 32.93
N GLY A 169 0.31 -9.97 31.75
CA GLY A 169 -1.08 -9.57 31.50
C GLY A 169 -1.54 -8.31 32.24
N VAL A 170 -0.66 -7.57 32.91
CA VAL A 170 -1.02 -6.31 33.59
C VAL A 170 -0.71 -5.14 32.66
N PRO A 171 -1.72 -4.46 32.09
CA PRO A 171 -1.47 -3.34 31.20
C PRO A 171 -0.97 -2.11 31.96
N LEU A 172 -0.01 -1.41 31.37
CA LEU A 172 0.39 -0.06 31.75
C LEU A 172 -0.06 0.92 30.67
N ASP A 173 -0.50 2.11 31.08
CA ASP A 173 -0.75 3.20 30.13
C ASP A 173 0.56 3.60 29.45
N MET A 174 0.53 3.76 28.13
CA MET A 174 1.65 4.24 27.34
C MET A 174 1.21 5.36 26.41
N GLU A 175 2.05 6.39 26.34
CA GLU A 175 1.85 7.54 25.46
C GLU A 175 3.11 7.75 24.62
N VAL A 176 2.93 8.07 23.34
CA VAL A 176 4.02 8.41 22.41
C VAL A 176 3.74 9.75 21.78
N LEU A 177 4.68 10.69 21.92
CA LEU A 177 4.61 11.99 21.25
C LEU A 177 5.60 12.02 20.10
N MET A 178 5.11 12.30 18.90
CA MET A 178 5.92 12.52 17.70
C MET A 178 5.66 13.91 17.13
N GLY A 179 6.63 14.51 16.44
CA GLY A 179 6.45 15.85 15.90
C GLY A 179 7.54 16.32 14.97
N GLU A 180 7.18 17.37 14.21
CA GLU A 180 8.04 18.02 13.23
C GLU A 180 8.02 19.54 13.46
N THR A 181 9.20 20.17 13.37
CA THR A 181 9.35 21.60 13.64
C THR A 181 9.40 22.43 12.36
N VAL A 182 10.36 22.18 11.47
CA VAL A 182 10.70 23.06 10.33
C VAL A 182 10.07 22.60 9.02
N GLY A 183 9.77 21.32 8.89
CA GLY A 183 9.37 20.70 7.63
C GLY A 183 10.53 19.93 7.00
N ASP A 184 10.42 19.61 5.71
CA ASP A 184 11.34 18.72 4.97
C ASP A 184 11.03 17.23 5.23
N PHE A 185 11.93 16.47 5.84
CA PHE A 185 11.74 15.04 6.15
C PHE A 185 11.49 14.81 7.63
N PHE A 186 10.90 13.67 7.94
CA PHE A 186 10.57 13.21 9.29
C PHE A 186 11.09 11.79 9.48
N THR A 187 11.64 11.52 10.66
CA THR A 187 11.87 10.15 11.12
C THR A 187 11.39 9.98 12.54
N ALA A 188 10.73 8.86 12.80
CA ALA A 188 10.55 8.35 14.15
C ALA A 188 10.66 6.83 14.14
N ALA A 189 11.41 6.29 15.09
CA ALA A 189 11.58 4.87 15.25
C ALA A 189 11.67 4.47 16.72
N LEU A 190 10.96 3.40 17.08
CA LEU A 190 10.94 2.79 18.40
C LEU A 190 11.28 1.30 18.27
N LEU A 191 12.42 0.92 18.81
CA LEU A 191 12.91 -0.46 18.89
C LEU A 191 12.90 -0.93 20.35
N VAL A 192 13.02 -2.24 20.54
CA VAL A 192 12.94 -2.87 21.86
C VAL A 192 14.19 -3.70 22.14
N GLU A 193 14.83 -3.44 23.28
CA GLU A 193 15.88 -4.28 23.84
C GLU A 193 15.34 -4.96 25.09
N VAL A 194 15.41 -6.29 25.12
CA VAL A 194 15.01 -7.13 26.24
C VAL A 194 16.23 -7.39 27.12
N GLN A 195 16.05 -7.31 28.44
CA GLN A 195 17.14 -7.46 29.38
C GLN A 195 17.72 -8.88 29.32
N GLY A 196 19.04 -8.98 29.19
CA GLY A 196 19.76 -10.27 29.19
C GLY A 196 19.76 -10.99 27.84
N GLU A 197 19.08 -10.45 26.82
CA GLU A 197 19.07 -11.01 25.47
C GLU A 197 20.28 -10.56 24.67
N GLU A 198 20.78 -11.46 23.82
CA GLU A 198 21.82 -11.16 22.84
C GLU A 198 21.20 -10.93 21.46
N TYR A 199 21.81 -10.02 20.70
CA TYR A 199 21.34 -9.63 19.38
C TYR A 199 22.49 -9.71 18.37
N ASP A 200 22.19 -10.27 17.20
CA ASP A 200 23.08 -10.26 16.06
C ASP A 200 23.49 -8.83 15.68
N ARG A 201 24.67 -8.70 15.06
CA ARG A 201 25.16 -7.42 14.56
C ARG A 201 24.81 -7.25 13.09
N ILE A 202 24.17 -6.14 12.75
CA ILE A 202 23.67 -5.84 11.42
C ILE A 202 24.22 -4.50 10.89
N GLY A 203 24.26 -4.38 9.57
CA GLY A 203 24.72 -3.19 8.88
C GLY A 203 26.22 -2.91 9.05
N HIS A 204 26.70 -1.85 8.39
CA HIS A 204 28.11 -1.46 8.42
C HIS A 204 28.57 -0.97 9.81
N ARG A 205 27.67 -0.41 10.61
CA ARG A 205 27.97 0.05 11.99
C ARG A 205 27.92 -1.08 13.03
N LEU A 206 27.58 -2.30 12.62
CA LEU A 206 27.40 -3.44 13.54
C LEU A 206 26.41 -3.09 14.66
N ALA A 207 25.26 -2.51 14.29
CA ALA A 207 24.18 -2.22 15.22
C ALA A 207 23.58 -3.52 15.75
N PRO A 208 23.13 -3.59 17.02
CA PRO A 208 22.33 -4.72 17.47
C PRO A 208 21.03 -4.80 16.64
N ALA A 209 20.68 -6.00 16.18
CA ALA A 209 19.48 -6.27 15.39
C ALA A 209 18.19 -6.22 16.24
N LEU A 210 17.91 -5.05 16.83
CA LEU A 210 16.78 -4.86 17.73
C LEU A 210 15.44 -4.93 16.97
N PRO A 211 14.43 -5.63 17.51
CA PRO A 211 13.08 -5.67 16.96
C PRO A 211 12.41 -4.30 17.00
N LEU A 212 11.50 -4.05 16.07
CA LEU A 212 10.55 -2.92 16.17
C LEU A 212 9.64 -3.12 17.39
N PHE A 213 9.28 -2.04 18.09
CA PHE A 213 8.14 -2.09 18.99
C PHE A 213 6.87 -2.39 18.19
N THR A 214 6.12 -3.40 18.59
CA THR A 214 4.83 -3.71 17.97
C THR A 214 3.83 -4.32 18.96
N THR A 215 2.54 -4.03 18.79
CA THR A 215 1.44 -4.65 19.55
C THR A 215 0.74 -5.79 18.79
N THR A 216 1.18 -6.05 17.55
CA THR A 216 0.69 -7.18 16.73
C THR A 216 1.83 -7.79 15.90
N ASP A 217 1.58 -8.96 15.32
CA ASP A 217 2.49 -9.54 14.34
C ASP A 217 2.64 -8.60 13.14
N LEU A 218 3.88 -8.34 12.72
CA LEU A 218 4.16 -7.48 11.58
C LEU A 218 3.66 -8.15 10.29
N THR A 219 2.69 -7.53 9.63
CA THR A 219 2.26 -7.99 8.31
C THR A 219 3.33 -7.69 7.27
N ARG A 220 3.33 -8.44 6.15
CA ARG A 220 4.22 -8.16 5.03
C ARG A 220 4.12 -6.70 4.55
N ASP A 221 2.92 -6.13 4.58
CA ASP A 221 2.65 -4.74 4.22
C ASP A 221 3.39 -3.73 5.12
N VAL A 222 3.40 -3.97 6.44
CA VAL A 222 4.14 -3.14 7.39
C VAL A 222 5.64 -3.28 7.16
N VAL A 223 6.12 -4.52 7.00
CA VAL A 223 7.54 -4.79 6.72
C VAL A 223 8.00 -4.09 5.44
N GLU A 224 7.19 -4.14 4.37
CA GLU A 224 7.46 -3.43 3.11
C GLU A 224 7.48 -1.91 3.30
N ALA A 225 6.50 -1.33 4.02
CA ALA A 225 6.44 0.11 4.26
C ALA A 225 7.64 0.64 5.07
N VAL A 226 8.07 -0.10 6.10
CA VAL A 226 9.25 0.26 6.89
C VAL A 226 10.52 0.10 6.06
N ARG A 227 10.69 -1.04 5.37
CA ARG A 227 11.85 -1.31 4.51
C ARG A 227 12.00 -0.32 3.37
N ALA A 228 10.88 0.18 2.83
CA ALA A 228 10.89 1.17 1.77
C ALA A 228 11.62 2.46 2.17
N ASN A 229 11.67 2.79 3.47
CA ASN A 229 12.15 4.07 3.99
C ASN A 229 13.28 3.96 5.03
N LEU A 230 13.68 2.73 5.41
CA LEU A 230 14.78 2.48 6.35
C LEU A 230 16.00 1.94 5.61
N VAL A 231 17.20 2.37 6.02
CA VAL A 231 18.45 1.82 5.47
C VAL A 231 18.64 0.39 5.98
N PRO A 232 18.96 -0.59 5.11
CA PRO A 232 19.23 -1.95 5.55
C PRO A 232 20.34 -2.01 6.60
N GLY A 233 20.05 -2.69 7.71
CA GLY A 233 21.00 -2.86 8.80
C GLY A 233 20.87 -1.84 9.93
N GLU A 234 19.92 -0.90 9.89
CA GLU A 234 19.64 0.01 11.01
C GLU A 234 18.70 -0.58 12.07
N ALA A 235 17.83 -1.52 11.69
CA ALA A 235 16.93 -2.22 12.61
C ALA A 235 16.72 -3.69 12.22
N GLY A 236 16.47 -4.55 13.21
CA GLY A 236 16.20 -5.97 13.05
C GLY A 236 14.75 -6.27 12.67
N ILE A 237 14.25 -5.71 11.55
CA ILE A 237 12.82 -5.77 11.16
C ILE A 237 12.29 -7.22 11.06
N THR A 238 13.13 -8.18 10.69
CA THR A 238 12.73 -9.58 10.40
C THR A 238 13.43 -10.64 11.25
N ASN A 239 14.31 -10.25 12.18
CA ASN A 239 15.18 -11.21 12.87
C ASN A 239 14.49 -11.79 14.12
N LYS A 240 13.94 -10.90 14.95
CA LYS A 240 13.21 -11.20 16.18
C LYS A 240 12.03 -10.24 16.25
N VAL A 241 10.90 -10.66 16.83
CA VAL A 241 9.75 -9.78 17.07
C VAL A 241 9.29 -9.99 18.50
N VAL A 242 9.15 -8.90 19.26
CA VAL A 242 8.53 -8.90 20.58
C VAL A 242 7.17 -8.23 20.42
N VAL A 243 6.09 -8.96 20.67
CA VAL A 243 4.72 -8.48 20.44
C VAL A 243 4.08 -8.12 21.78
N PHE A 244 3.86 -6.83 22.01
CA PHE A 244 3.25 -6.29 23.22
C PHE A 244 1.73 -6.40 23.17
N ARG A 245 1.23 -7.58 23.51
CA ARG A 245 -0.19 -7.88 23.73
C ARG A 245 -0.35 -8.99 24.78
N ASP A 246 -1.54 -9.10 25.33
CA ASP A 246 -1.96 -10.12 26.31
C ASP A 246 -2.98 -11.13 25.74
N PHE A 247 -3.48 -10.90 24.52
CA PHE A 247 -4.39 -11.82 23.83
C PHE A 247 -3.70 -12.55 22.69
N ASN A 248 -4.06 -13.83 22.49
CA ASN A 248 -3.59 -14.61 21.36
C ASN A 248 -4.63 -14.59 20.24
N PRO A 249 -4.40 -13.89 19.11
CA PRO A 249 -5.37 -13.84 18.02
C PRO A 249 -5.65 -15.22 17.41
N LYS A 250 -4.72 -16.19 17.50
CA LYS A 250 -4.95 -17.56 17.05
C LYS A 250 -5.99 -18.29 17.91
N VAL A 251 -6.06 -17.99 19.21
CA VAL A 251 -7.07 -18.57 20.12
C VAL A 251 -8.42 -17.89 19.96
N ALA A 252 -8.44 -16.58 19.70
CA ALA A 252 -9.67 -15.84 19.42
C ALA A 252 -10.33 -16.23 18.09
N ALA A 253 -9.54 -16.63 17.08
CA ALA A 253 -10.07 -17.13 15.81
C ALA A 253 -10.70 -18.52 15.94
N VAL A 254 -10.26 -19.36 16.88
CA VAL A 254 -10.82 -20.72 17.08
C VAL A 254 -12.27 -20.68 17.60
N GLY A 255 -12.73 -19.55 18.16
CA GLY A 255 -14.12 -19.36 18.58
C GLY A 255 -15.13 -19.09 17.46
N ASN A 256 -14.69 -18.95 16.20
CA ASN A 256 -15.55 -18.65 15.05
C ASN A 256 -15.01 -19.29 13.74
N VAL A 257 -14.71 -20.58 13.76
CA VAL A 257 -14.45 -21.34 12.53
C VAL A 257 -15.27 -22.63 12.55
N THR A 258 -16.34 -22.63 11.77
CA THR A 258 -16.97 -23.83 11.23
C THR A 258 -15.92 -24.59 10.42
N GLU A 259 -15.68 -25.85 10.77
CA GLU A 259 -14.81 -26.78 10.05
C GLU A 259 -15.19 -26.81 8.56
N THR A 260 -14.27 -26.36 7.70
CA THR A 260 -14.32 -26.64 6.25
C THR A 260 -13.53 -27.90 5.98
N GLU A 261 -14.23 -28.90 5.45
CA GLU A 261 -13.72 -30.21 5.04
C GLU A 261 -12.57 -30.09 4.03
N GLU A 262 -11.54 -30.92 4.25
CA GLU A 262 -10.48 -31.21 3.29
C GLU A 262 -11.03 -31.99 2.09
N THR A 263 -11.12 -31.36 0.93
CA THR A 263 -11.32 -32.07 -0.35
C THR A 263 -9.99 -32.55 -0.92
N THR A 264 -9.89 -33.87 -1.04
CA THR A 264 -8.81 -34.62 -1.69
C THR A 264 -8.73 -34.35 -3.19
N LEU A 265 -7.49 -34.22 -3.69
CA LEU A 265 -7.11 -34.14 -5.10
C LEU A 265 -7.54 -35.39 -5.88
N PRO A 266 -7.95 -35.27 -7.15
CA PRO A 266 -7.88 -36.36 -8.12
C PRO A 266 -6.66 -36.25 -9.05
N ASP A 267 -6.23 -37.43 -9.49
CA ASP A 267 -5.03 -37.78 -10.27
C ASP A 267 -4.89 -37.14 -11.67
N GLU A 268 -3.64 -37.23 -12.15
CA GLU A 268 -3.08 -36.83 -13.44
C GLU A 268 -3.87 -37.24 -14.70
N PRO A 269 -3.69 -36.49 -15.81
CA PRO A 269 -4.44 -36.66 -17.05
C PRO A 269 -3.92 -37.82 -17.92
N PRO A 270 -4.76 -38.48 -18.73
CA PRO A 270 -4.28 -39.38 -19.76
C PRO A 270 -3.77 -38.61 -20.98
N LYS A 271 -2.66 -39.12 -21.53
CA LYS A 271 -2.01 -38.70 -22.77
C LYS A 271 -2.90 -38.81 -24.01
N GLU A 272 -2.59 -37.89 -24.93
CA GLU A 272 -2.93 -37.81 -26.35
C GLU A 272 -3.37 -39.11 -27.04
N ALA A 273 -4.57 -39.06 -27.61
CA ALA A 273 -4.92 -39.78 -28.83
C ALA A 273 -5.92 -38.95 -29.66
N GLU A 274 -5.49 -38.65 -30.89
CA GLU A 274 -6.33 -38.41 -32.08
C GLU A 274 -7.15 -37.10 -32.16
N ALA A 275 -6.46 -36.02 -32.52
CA ALA A 275 -7.06 -34.89 -33.21
C ALA A 275 -7.57 -35.34 -34.60
N ILE A 276 -8.90 -35.38 -34.82
CA ILE A 276 -9.57 -35.15 -36.12
C ILE A 276 -11.12 -34.88 -35.99
N ASP A 277 -11.84 -35.16 -34.89
CA ASP A 277 -13.34 -35.00 -34.85
C ASP A 277 -13.89 -33.69 -34.20
N ASP A 278 -13.05 -32.81 -33.65
CA ASP A 278 -13.50 -31.67 -32.78
C ASP A 278 -14.12 -30.47 -33.53
N LYS A 279 -14.20 -30.51 -34.87
CA LYS A 279 -14.77 -29.41 -35.66
C LYS A 279 -16.22 -29.61 -36.06
N MET A 280 -16.78 -30.81 -35.87
CA MET A 280 -18.09 -31.18 -36.39
C MET A 280 -19.14 -31.21 -35.28
N ARG A 281 -20.13 -30.32 -35.34
CA ARG A 281 -21.26 -30.28 -34.39
C ARG A 281 -22.59 -30.64 -35.04
N ASN A 282 -23.57 -31.02 -34.22
CA ASN A 282 -24.95 -31.20 -34.66
C ASN A 282 -25.66 -29.85 -34.71
N TRP A 283 -26.14 -29.47 -35.89
CA TRP A 283 -26.91 -28.26 -36.14
C TRP A 283 -28.39 -28.58 -36.27
N THR A 284 -29.22 -27.90 -35.51
CA THR A 284 -30.67 -28.11 -35.47
C THR A 284 -31.37 -26.95 -36.17
N SER A 285 -32.07 -27.26 -37.25
CA SER A 285 -32.97 -26.29 -37.87
C SER A 285 -34.19 -26.02 -36.98
N GLY A 286 -34.85 -24.87 -37.12
CA GLY A 286 -36.09 -24.53 -36.42
C GLY A 286 -37.27 -25.48 -36.70
N ALA A 287 -37.13 -26.36 -37.70
CA ALA A 287 -38.06 -27.45 -38.01
C ALA A 287 -37.64 -28.82 -37.42
N GLY A 288 -36.60 -28.87 -36.57
CA GLY A 288 -36.15 -30.08 -35.86
C GLY A 288 -35.20 -31.00 -36.65
N LYS A 289 -34.82 -30.66 -37.88
CA LYS A 289 -33.84 -31.43 -38.67
C LYS A 289 -32.42 -31.18 -38.17
N ILE A 290 -31.68 -32.27 -37.93
CA ILE A 290 -30.29 -32.25 -37.44
C ILE A 290 -29.31 -32.52 -38.59
N VAL A 291 -28.21 -31.76 -38.65
CA VAL A 291 -27.10 -31.96 -39.61
C VAL A 291 -25.77 -31.91 -38.86
N LYS A 292 -24.90 -32.92 -39.01
CA LYS A 292 -23.51 -32.88 -38.49
C LYS A 292 -22.61 -32.13 -39.48
N ALA A 293 -22.07 -30.97 -39.08
CA ALA A 293 -21.23 -30.12 -39.94
C ALA A 293 -20.29 -29.20 -39.12
N GLU A 294 -19.24 -28.69 -39.76
CA GLU A 294 -18.32 -27.67 -39.25
C GLU A 294 -18.84 -26.26 -39.54
N PHE A 295 -18.78 -25.35 -38.57
CA PHE A 295 -19.05 -23.93 -38.80
C PHE A 295 -17.88 -23.32 -39.59
N VAL A 296 -18.17 -22.68 -40.73
CA VAL A 296 -17.13 -22.02 -41.53
C VAL A 296 -17.14 -20.51 -41.29
N THR A 297 -18.27 -19.85 -41.54
CA THR A 297 -18.42 -18.39 -41.42
C THR A 297 -19.89 -17.99 -41.56
N VAL A 298 -20.17 -16.68 -41.50
CA VAL A 298 -21.47 -16.10 -41.87
C VAL A 298 -21.29 -15.19 -43.07
N ILE A 299 -22.17 -15.32 -44.07
CA ILE A 299 -22.23 -14.42 -45.22
C ILE A 299 -23.64 -13.84 -45.28
N GLY A 300 -23.76 -12.52 -45.06
CA GLY A 300 -25.06 -11.86 -44.92
C GLY A 300 -25.81 -12.36 -43.69
N ASP A 301 -27.01 -12.91 -43.89
CA ASP A 301 -27.87 -13.49 -42.86
C ASP A 301 -27.80 -15.04 -42.80
N LYS A 302 -26.79 -15.65 -43.42
CA LYS A 302 -26.67 -17.12 -43.57
C LYS A 302 -25.38 -17.66 -42.95
N ALA A 303 -25.52 -18.70 -42.14
CA ALA A 303 -24.41 -19.53 -41.67
C ALA A 303 -23.94 -20.45 -42.80
N VAL A 304 -22.62 -20.52 -43.00
CA VAL A 304 -21.98 -21.45 -43.92
C VAL A 304 -21.45 -22.63 -43.12
N LEU A 305 -22.00 -23.81 -43.38
CA LEU A 305 -21.64 -25.06 -42.71
C LEU A 305 -20.98 -26.03 -43.71
N LYS A 306 -19.91 -26.72 -43.33
CA LYS A 306 -19.20 -27.68 -44.18
C LYS A 306 -19.37 -29.09 -43.62
N ASP A 307 -19.95 -29.99 -44.40
CA ASP A 307 -20.08 -31.39 -43.99
C ASP A 307 -18.77 -32.18 -44.15
N ALA A 308 -18.75 -33.42 -43.64
CA ALA A 308 -17.58 -34.30 -43.71
C ALA A 308 -17.12 -34.62 -45.14
N ARG A 309 -17.97 -34.39 -46.16
CA ARG A 309 -17.63 -34.58 -47.58
C ARG A 309 -17.12 -33.30 -48.24
N GLY A 310 -16.96 -32.22 -47.46
CA GLY A 310 -16.50 -30.92 -47.91
C GLY A 310 -17.57 -30.07 -48.59
N LYS A 311 -18.83 -30.52 -48.64
CA LYS A 311 -19.92 -29.75 -49.24
C LYS A 311 -20.36 -28.64 -48.28
N GLN A 312 -20.48 -27.42 -48.81
CA GLN A 312 -20.92 -26.25 -48.06
C GLN A 312 -22.44 -26.05 -48.18
N TRP A 313 -23.08 -25.73 -47.05
CA TRP A 313 -24.49 -25.43 -46.91
C TRP A 313 -24.64 -24.01 -46.39
N LYS A 314 -25.53 -23.22 -47.00
CA LYS A 314 -25.84 -21.84 -46.54
C LYS A 314 -27.23 -21.83 -45.92
N ILE A 315 -27.31 -21.75 -44.59
CA ILE A 315 -28.56 -21.81 -43.84
C ILE A 315 -28.87 -20.43 -43.25
N PRO A 316 -30.05 -19.83 -43.50
CA PRO A 316 -30.46 -18.60 -42.84
C PRO A 316 -30.39 -18.72 -41.31
N LEU A 317 -29.83 -17.73 -40.62
CA LEU A 317 -29.68 -17.74 -39.15
C LEU A 317 -31.04 -17.89 -38.45
N ALA A 318 -32.10 -17.28 -38.98
CA ALA A 318 -33.46 -17.40 -38.46
C ALA A 318 -34.02 -18.84 -38.50
N GLN A 319 -33.42 -19.73 -39.30
CA GLN A 319 -33.81 -21.13 -39.38
C GLN A 319 -32.97 -22.03 -38.47
N LEU A 320 -32.06 -21.49 -37.66
CA LEU A 320 -31.27 -22.24 -36.69
C LEU A 320 -31.87 -22.14 -35.29
N SER A 321 -31.64 -23.16 -34.47
CA SER A 321 -31.98 -23.17 -33.05
C SER A 321 -31.33 -21.99 -32.30
N ASP A 322 -31.87 -21.62 -31.13
CA ASP A 322 -31.27 -20.58 -30.29
C ASP A 322 -29.84 -20.95 -29.88
N GLU A 323 -29.59 -22.23 -29.56
CA GLU A 323 -28.27 -22.76 -29.20
C GLU A 323 -27.25 -22.65 -30.36
N ASP A 324 -27.67 -22.97 -31.59
CA ASP A 324 -26.81 -22.83 -32.77
C ASP A 324 -26.52 -21.37 -33.11
N ARG A 325 -27.51 -20.49 -32.95
CA ARG A 325 -27.33 -19.04 -33.13
C ARG A 325 -26.36 -18.48 -32.09
N LEU A 326 -26.52 -18.88 -30.84
CA LEU A 326 -25.62 -18.49 -29.75
C LEU A 326 -24.18 -18.95 -30.04
N PHE A 327 -24.00 -20.20 -30.47
CA PHE A 327 -22.67 -20.69 -30.84
C PHE A 327 -22.04 -19.90 -31.98
N ILE A 328 -22.80 -19.59 -33.04
CA ILE A 328 -22.31 -18.79 -34.17
C ILE A 328 -21.89 -17.38 -33.72
N GLU A 329 -22.65 -16.78 -32.81
CA GLU A 329 -22.35 -15.46 -32.25
C GLU A 329 -21.06 -15.50 -31.43
N LEU A 330 -20.94 -16.45 -30.50
CA LEU A 330 -19.75 -16.65 -29.67
C LEU A 330 -18.50 -17.01 -30.49
N ALA A 331 -18.65 -17.77 -31.58
CA ALA A 331 -17.57 -18.10 -32.51
C ALA A 331 -17.09 -16.91 -33.35
N ARG A 332 -17.74 -15.74 -33.23
CA ARG A 332 -17.41 -14.52 -33.97
C ARG A 332 -17.32 -13.33 -33.01
N PRO A 333 -16.37 -13.35 -32.07
CA PRO A 333 -16.24 -12.28 -31.10
C PRO A 333 -15.97 -10.94 -31.80
N PRO A 334 -16.47 -9.83 -31.23
CA PRO A 334 -16.18 -8.50 -31.72
C PRO A 334 -14.72 -8.15 -31.49
N THR A 335 -14.16 -7.36 -32.39
CA THR A 335 -12.87 -6.68 -32.16
C THR A 335 -13.12 -5.24 -31.76
N PHE A 336 -12.27 -4.72 -30.88
CA PHE A 336 -12.41 -3.39 -30.29
C PHE A 336 -11.25 -2.47 -30.65
N ASN A 337 -11.55 -1.19 -30.72
CA ASN A 337 -10.58 -0.15 -30.42
C ASN A 337 -10.57 0.02 -28.90
N ILE A 338 -9.50 -0.41 -28.25
CA ILE A 338 -9.30 -0.32 -26.80
C ILE A 338 -8.43 0.91 -26.51
N ASP A 339 -9.05 1.95 -25.97
CA ASP A 339 -8.41 3.20 -25.59
C ASP A 339 -8.27 3.27 -24.06
N PHE A 340 -7.11 2.87 -23.55
CA PHE A 340 -6.76 3.08 -22.15
C PHE A 340 -6.30 4.51 -21.95
N PHE A 341 -6.96 5.24 -21.06
CA PHE A 341 -6.67 6.64 -20.80
C PHE A 341 -6.24 6.86 -19.34
N LYS A 342 -5.53 7.97 -19.14
CA LYS A 342 -5.19 8.49 -17.82
C LYS A 342 -5.45 9.99 -17.77
N LYS A 343 -6.01 10.46 -16.68
CA LYS A 343 -6.10 11.89 -16.34
C LYS A 343 -5.14 12.14 -15.19
N SER A 344 -4.31 13.18 -15.29
CA SER A 344 -3.31 13.51 -14.26
C SER A 344 -3.48 14.92 -13.74
N ALA A 345 -3.27 15.10 -12.44
CA ALA A 345 -3.14 16.40 -11.80
C ALA A 345 -1.95 16.39 -10.85
N THR A 346 -1.19 17.49 -10.78
CA THR A 346 -0.10 17.64 -9.81
C THR A 346 -0.60 18.41 -8.59
N ARG A 347 -0.21 17.99 -7.38
CA ARG A 347 -0.47 18.79 -6.17
C ARG A 347 0.72 19.69 -5.87
N SER A 348 0.44 20.95 -5.55
CA SER A 348 1.42 21.80 -4.90
C SER A 348 1.40 21.50 -3.41
N ILE A 349 2.53 21.08 -2.87
CA ILE A 349 2.69 20.92 -1.43
C ILE A 349 3.25 22.22 -0.87
N ASP A 350 2.59 22.76 0.15
CA ASP A 350 3.16 23.86 0.90
C ASP A 350 4.38 23.33 1.66
N ALA A 351 5.56 23.84 1.31
CA ALA A 351 6.81 23.49 1.96
C ALA A 351 6.93 24.14 3.34
N GLY A 352 6.20 25.24 3.56
CA GLY A 352 6.34 26.07 4.74
C GLY A 352 7.49 27.06 4.66
N PRO A 353 7.53 28.00 5.62
CA PRO A 353 8.50 29.10 5.63
C PRO A 353 9.86 28.71 6.20
N PHE A 354 10.03 27.49 6.71
CA PHE A 354 11.27 27.01 7.33
C PHE A 354 11.96 25.90 6.54
N ALA A 355 11.37 25.48 5.41
CA ALA A 355 11.97 24.50 4.52
C ALA A 355 13.35 24.98 4.07
N SER A 356 14.37 24.18 4.34
CA SER A 356 15.75 24.52 4.03
C SER A 356 16.05 24.37 2.54
N ASP A 357 15.33 23.46 1.87
CA ASP A 357 15.48 23.17 0.45
C ASP A 357 14.17 22.56 -0.11
N LEU A 358 13.63 23.17 -1.18
CA LEU A 358 12.38 22.73 -1.78
C LEU A 358 12.48 21.37 -2.49
N ARG A 359 13.69 20.85 -2.72
CA ARG A 359 13.89 19.48 -3.26
C ARG A 359 13.34 18.41 -2.33
N TRP A 360 13.23 18.68 -1.03
CA TRP A 360 12.66 17.77 -0.03
C TRP A 360 11.14 17.62 -0.15
N VAL A 361 10.50 18.55 -0.84
CA VAL A 361 9.05 18.54 -1.01
C VAL A 361 8.70 17.49 -2.07
N PRO A 362 7.92 16.45 -1.73
CA PRO A 362 7.59 15.41 -2.68
C PRO A 362 6.68 15.98 -3.76
N ARG A 363 6.91 15.54 -5.00
CA ARG A 363 5.97 15.81 -6.10
C ARG A 363 4.92 14.73 -6.11
N ILE A 364 3.68 15.14 -5.93
CA ILE A 364 2.53 14.24 -5.90
C ILE A 364 1.75 14.38 -7.20
N TYR A 365 1.56 13.26 -7.87
CA TYR A 365 0.76 13.13 -9.08
C TYR A 365 -0.48 12.30 -8.79
N ASP A 366 -1.64 12.92 -8.90
CA ASP A 366 -2.93 12.24 -8.86
C ASP A 366 -3.30 11.74 -10.25
N TYR A 367 -3.57 10.44 -10.37
CA TYR A 367 -4.04 9.82 -11.59
C TYR A 367 -5.46 9.28 -11.43
N ILE A 368 -6.25 9.37 -12.49
CA ILE A 368 -7.46 8.57 -12.68
C ILE A 368 -7.25 7.78 -13.96
N PHE A 369 -7.29 6.46 -13.86
CA PHE A 369 -7.17 5.53 -14.98
C PHE A 369 -8.55 5.09 -15.45
N GLY A 370 -8.66 4.77 -16.73
CA GLY A 370 -9.89 4.23 -17.28
C GLY A 370 -9.69 3.65 -18.67
N VAL A 371 -10.75 3.07 -19.19
CA VAL A 371 -10.76 2.45 -20.50
C VAL A 371 -12.02 2.85 -21.24
N ARG A 372 -11.87 3.10 -22.54
CA ARG A 372 -12.96 3.25 -23.50
C ARG A 372 -12.82 2.18 -24.57
N LEU A 373 -13.89 1.44 -24.81
CA LEU A 373 -13.98 0.42 -25.86
C LEU A 373 -14.97 0.88 -26.92
N LYS A 374 -14.62 0.65 -28.18
CA LYS A 374 -15.53 0.83 -29.32
C LYS A 374 -15.41 -0.36 -30.25
N GLN A 375 -16.53 -1.01 -30.57
CA GLN A 375 -16.54 -2.11 -31.52
C GLN A 375 -16.10 -1.64 -32.91
N MET A 376 -15.17 -2.37 -33.52
CA MET A 376 -14.62 -2.12 -34.86
C MET A 376 -15.07 -3.16 -35.88
N SER A 377 -15.23 -4.41 -35.45
CA SER A 377 -15.76 -5.48 -36.30
C SER A 377 -17.22 -5.25 -36.67
N ALA A 378 -17.59 -5.55 -37.91
CA ALA A 378 -18.98 -5.59 -38.33
C ALA A 378 -19.68 -6.85 -37.77
N GLY A 379 -20.89 -6.68 -37.23
CA GLY A 379 -21.69 -7.78 -36.71
C GLY A 379 -22.39 -7.39 -35.41
N LYS A 380 -23.42 -8.15 -35.05
CA LYS A 380 -24.05 -8.05 -33.73
C LYS A 380 -23.37 -9.04 -32.81
N TYR A 381 -23.20 -8.62 -31.56
CA TYR A 381 -22.75 -9.47 -30.47
C TYR A 381 -23.52 -9.07 -29.22
N ASN A 382 -24.66 -9.72 -29.00
CA ASN A 382 -25.65 -9.40 -27.98
C ASN A 382 -25.41 -10.19 -26.69
N GLN A 383 -24.18 -10.62 -26.47
CA GLN A 383 -23.77 -11.30 -25.24
C GLN A 383 -23.07 -10.31 -24.33
N GLU A 384 -23.22 -10.51 -23.03
CA GLU A 384 -22.52 -9.69 -22.03
C GLU A 384 -21.02 -9.90 -22.13
N LEU A 385 -20.29 -8.80 -22.04
CA LEU A 385 -18.84 -8.74 -22.05
C LEU A 385 -18.37 -8.19 -20.71
N LYS A 386 -17.40 -8.87 -20.12
CA LYS A 386 -16.65 -8.38 -18.96
C LYS A 386 -15.38 -7.69 -19.45
N VAL A 387 -15.13 -6.50 -18.95
CA VAL A 387 -13.89 -5.76 -19.20
C VAL A 387 -13.17 -5.59 -17.87
N GLU A 388 -11.91 -5.99 -17.82
CA GLU A 388 -11.00 -5.72 -16.71
C GLU A 388 -9.90 -4.79 -17.20
N TYR A 389 -9.50 -3.81 -16.38
CA TYR A 389 -8.24 -3.10 -16.60
C TYR A 389 -7.34 -3.17 -15.37
N PHE A 390 -6.04 -3.11 -15.63
CA PHE A 390 -4.97 -3.04 -14.64
C PHE A 390 -4.08 -1.86 -15.02
N ALA A 391 -3.99 -0.85 -14.15
CA ALA A 391 -3.04 0.24 -14.30
C ALA A 391 -1.72 -0.15 -13.62
N ILE A 392 -0.62 -0.07 -14.36
CA ILE A 392 0.69 -0.53 -13.91
C ILE A 392 1.62 0.66 -13.73
N GLY A 393 2.26 0.71 -12.58
CA GLY A 393 3.32 1.65 -12.22
C GLY A 393 4.68 1.01 -12.41
N GLU A 394 5.70 1.85 -12.47
CA GLU A 394 7.10 1.49 -12.48
C GLU A 394 7.81 2.26 -11.37
N GLU A 395 8.79 1.63 -10.76
CA GLU A 395 9.76 2.32 -9.92
C GLU A 395 10.60 3.29 -10.76
N ILE A 396 10.91 4.43 -10.18
CA ILE A 396 11.92 5.33 -10.71
C ILE A 396 13.28 4.79 -10.27
N ASN A 397 14.16 4.53 -11.25
CA ASN A 397 15.50 3.94 -11.04
C ASN A 397 15.46 2.57 -10.34
N GLY A 398 14.41 1.78 -10.58
CA GLY A 398 14.27 0.40 -10.11
C GLY A 398 13.76 -0.53 -11.21
N ASP A 399 13.64 -1.81 -10.87
CA ASP A 399 13.28 -2.88 -11.83
C ASP A 399 11.89 -3.48 -11.56
N ASN A 400 11.20 -3.06 -10.48
CA ASN A 400 9.87 -3.58 -10.17
C ASN A 400 8.74 -2.70 -10.74
N TYR A 401 7.59 -3.33 -10.84
CA TYR A 401 6.31 -2.75 -11.22
C TYR A 401 5.39 -2.63 -10.01
N ILE A 402 4.39 -1.76 -10.08
CA ILE A 402 3.41 -1.55 -9.02
C ILE A 402 2.01 -1.73 -9.59
N LEU A 403 1.11 -2.45 -8.90
CA LEU A 403 -0.29 -2.50 -9.32
C LEU A 403 -1.00 -1.25 -8.78
N LEU A 404 -1.20 -0.25 -9.64
CA LEU A 404 -1.71 1.07 -9.24
C LEU A 404 -3.22 1.08 -9.06
N ASP A 405 -3.94 0.44 -9.98
CA ASP A 405 -5.40 0.36 -9.98
C ASP A 405 -5.83 -0.91 -10.69
N ARG A 406 -7.00 -1.42 -10.31
CA ARG A 406 -7.68 -2.51 -10.98
C ARG A 406 -9.17 -2.26 -10.90
N GLN A 407 -9.83 -2.28 -12.04
CA GLN A 407 -11.29 -2.17 -12.11
C GLN A 407 -11.85 -3.19 -13.09
N GLU A 408 -13.11 -3.50 -12.90
CA GLU A 408 -13.88 -4.32 -13.82
C GLU A 408 -15.26 -3.70 -14.07
N SER A 409 -15.82 -3.99 -15.23
CA SER A 409 -17.16 -3.58 -15.61
C SER A 409 -17.73 -4.58 -16.61
N ALA A 410 -19.05 -4.74 -16.62
CA ALA A 410 -19.75 -5.56 -17.59
C ALA A 410 -20.66 -4.69 -18.47
N PHE A 411 -20.78 -5.04 -19.74
CA PHE A 411 -21.67 -4.36 -20.68
C PHE A 411 -22.13 -5.28 -21.81
N THR A 412 -23.25 -4.94 -22.44
CA THR A 412 -23.68 -5.57 -23.70
C THR A 412 -23.60 -4.54 -24.82
N LEU A 413 -23.14 -4.96 -26.00
CA LEU A 413 -23.08 -4.10 -27.17
C LEU A 413 -24.49 -3.83 -27.72
N THR A 414 -24.89 -2.56 -27.74
CA THR A 414 -26.22 -2.16 -28.18
C THR A 414 -26.16 -0.96 -29.12
N LYS A 415 -27.24 -0.72 -29.85
CA LYS A 415 -27.33 0.49 -30.69
C LYS A 415 -27.40 1.74 -29.81
N GLU A 416 -28.04 1.62 -28.65
CA GLU A 416 -28.30 2.67 -27.67
C GLU A 416 -26.99 3.21 -27.07
N ASN A 417 -26.04 2.33 -26.73
CA ASN A 417 -24.70 2.74 -26.28
C ASN A 417 -23.72 3.02 -27.43
N GLY A 418 -24.20 3.03 -28.67
CA GLY A 418 -23.36 3.27 -29.85
C GLY A 418 -22.27 2.23 -30.05
N TYR A 419 -22.44 1.02 -29.51
CA TYR A 419 -21.43 -0.04 -29.49
C TYR A 419 -20.14 0.38 -28.76
N THR A 420 -20.30 1.16 -27.70
CA THR A 420 -19.20 1.68 -26.88
C THR A 420 -19.41 1.40 -25.39
N HIS A 421 -18.31 1.37 -24.65
CA HIS A 421 -18.29 1.26 -23.21
C HIS A 421 -17.14 2.08 -22.63
N GLU A 422 -17.37 2.80 -21.54
CA GLU A 422 -16.32 3.58 -20.87
C GLU A 422 -16.51 3.51 -19.35
N PHE A 423 -15.42 3.25 -18.64
CA PHE A 423 -15.39 3.32 -17.18
C PHE A 423 -14.01 3.68 -16.66
N SER A 424 -13.96 4.16 -15.41
CA SER A 424 -12.73 4.60 -14.74
C SER A 424 -12.79 4.29 -13.25
N GLY A 425 -11.62 4.14 -12.64
CA GLY A 425 -11.47 3.89 -11.22
C GLY A 425 -11.38 5.17 -10.40
N GLY A 426 -10.90 4.98 -9.16
CA GLY A 426 -10.65 6.07 -8.23
C GLY A 426 -9.35 6.83 -8.51
N LYS A 427 -9.10 7.83 -7.67
CA LYS A 427 -7.83 8.56 -7.67
C LYS A 427 -6.70 7.70 -7.11
N VAL A 428 -5.61 7.57 -7.85
CA VAL A 428 -4.34 6.96 -7.43
C VAL A 428 -3.28 8.04 -7.24
N MET A 429 -2.58 8.00 -6.12
CA MET A 429 -1.52 8.95 -5.80
C MET A 429 -0.15 8.31 -6.10
N LEU A 430 0.63 8.93 -6.99
CA LEU A 430 2.05 8.59 -7.19
C LEU A 430 2.93 9.69 -6.62
N GLU A 431 4.04 9.29 -6.03
CA GLU A 431 4.97 10.20 -5.38
C GLU A 431 6.34 10.12 -6.04
N VAL A 432 6.97 11.27 -6.26
CA VAL A 432 8.36 11.38 -6.71
C VAL A 432 9.15 12.22 -5.72
N ARG A 433 10.28 11.66 -5.26
CA ARG A 433 11.17 12.29 -4.29
C ARG A 433 12.55 12.51 -4.91
N ASP A 434 13.07 13.71 -4.73
CA ASP A 434 14.43 14.06 -5.12
C ASP A 434 15.35 13.99 -3.88
N TRP A 435 16.14 12.93 -3.80
CA TRP A 435 17.10 12.66 -2.71
C TRP A 435 18.54 12.78 -3.20
N THR A 436 18.76 13.47 -4.32
CA THR A 436 20.08 13.61 -4.93
C THR A 436 21.10 14.23 -3.98
N PHE A 437 20.67 15.05 -3.04
CA PHE A 437 21.53 15.62 -2.01
C PHE A 437 22.17 14.58 -1.05
N PHE A 438 21.46 13.52 -0.66
CA PHE A 438 21.99 12.51 0.27
C PHE A 438 22.76 11.39 -0.45
N ALA A 439 22.34 11.03 -1.66
CA ALA A 439 22.75 9.75 -2.24
C ALA A 439 22.72 9.70 -3.77
N ASP A 440 22.70 10.86 -4.47
CA ASP A 440 22.46 10.93 -5.93
C ASP A 440 21.21 10.13 -6.35
N LEU A 441 20.22 10.08 -5.44
CA LEU A 441 19.10 9.17 -5.53
C LEU A 441 17.85 9.92 -5.93
N TYR A 442 17.24 9.52 -7.03
CA TYR A 442 15.94 10.01 -7.46
C TYR A 442 14.98 8.83 -7.44
N LYS A 443 13.94 8.89 -6.60
CA LYS A 443 13.08 7.74 -6.27
C LYS A 443 11.61 8.12 -6.37
N GLY A 444 10.78 7.09 -6.39
CA GLY A 444 9.34 7.22 -6.42
C GLY A 444 8.72 6.33 -7.48
N GLU A 445 7.51 6.68 -7.84
CA GLU A 445 6.66 5.86 -8.70
C GLU A 445 6.22 6.69 -9.90
N LYS A 446 6.18 6.05 -11.07
CA LYS A 446 5.66 6.65 -12.30
C LYS A 446 4.67 5.69 -12.94
N TYR A 447 3.81 6.22 -13.80
CA TYR A 447 2.98 5.37 -14.66
C TYR A 447 3.87 4.58 -15.62
N GLY A 448 3.73 3.25 -15.60
CA GLY A 448 4.51 2.31 -16.40
C GLY A 448 3.73 1.68 -17.55
N GLY A 449 2.42 1.49 -17.41
CA GLY A 449 1.66 0.82 -18.46
C GLY A 449 0.26 0.38 -18.07
N TYR A 450 -0.33 -0.47 -18.89
CA TYR A 450 -1.67 -1.00 -18.65
C TYR A 450 -1.87 -2.38 -19.27
N LEU A 451 -2.86 -3.10 -18.75
CA LEU A 451 -3.48 -4.27 -19.35
C LEU A 451 -5.00 -4.09 -19.33
N VAL A 452 -5.67 -4.39 -20.43
CA VAL A 452 -7.13 -4.45 -20.57
C VAL A 452 -7.47 -5.81 -21.16
N LEU A 453 -8.40 -6.52 -20.52
CA LEU A 453 -8.90 -7.82 -20.96
C LEU A 453 -10.40 -7.70 -21.24
N VAL A 454 -10.83 -8.16 -22.40
CA VAL A 454 -12.26 -8.31 -22.74
C VAL A 454 -12.58 -9.79 -22.76
N THR A 455 -13.50 -10.19 -21.91
CA THR A 455 -13.89 -11.59 -21.71
C THR A 455 -15.37 -11.74 -22.04
N ASP A 456 -15.74 -12.81 -22.72
CA ASP A 456 -17.16 -13.13 -22.94
C ASP A 456 -17.76 -13.97 -21.82
N GLN A 457 -19.05 -14.30 -21.94
CA GLN A 457 -19.76 -15.13 -20.97
C GLN A 457 -19.21 -16.55 -20.78
N ARG A 458 -18.35 -17.05 -21.67
CA ARG A 458 -17.67 -18.35 -21.52
C ARG A 458 -16.45 -18.25 -20.61
N GLY A 459 -16.03 -17.04 -20.24
CA GLY A 459 -14.76 -16.80 -19.58
C GLY A 459 -13.57 -16.76 -20.55
N GLU A 460 -13.83 -16.76 -21.88
CA GLU A 460 -12.77 -16.67 -22.89
C GLU A 460 -12.38 -15.21 -23.11
N ILE A 461 -11.07 -14.91 -23.08
CA ILE A 461 -10.54 -13.61 -23.45
C ILE A 461 -10.66 -13.46 -24.97
N ILE A 462 -11.50 -12.53 -25.42
CA ILE A 462 -11.81 -12.32 -26.83
C ILE A 462 -11.05 -11.13 -27.45
N ASP A 463 -10.57 -10.19 -26.63
CA ASP A 463 -9.72 -9.08 -27.07
C ASP A 463 -8.84 -8.58 -25.93
N VAL A 464 -7.67 -8.03 -26.26
CA VAL A 464 -6.65 -7.60 -25.29
C VAL A 464 -6.01 -6.28 -25.73
N GLY A 465 -6.05 -5.28 -24.85
CA GLY A 465 -5.24 -4.08 -24.96
C GLY A 465 -4.10 -4.15 -23.96
N SER A 466 -2.84 -4.00 -24.39
CA SER A 466 -1.72 -4.01 -23.45
C SER A 466 -0.59 -3.11 -23.90
N SER A 467 0.00 -2.38 -22.95
CA SER A 467 1.23 -1.62 -23.20
C SER A 467 2.48 -2.51 -23.24
N HIS A 468 2.40 -3.72 -22.70
CA HIS A 468 3.53 -4.66 -22.62
C HIS A 468 3.13 -6.08 -23.02
N LYS A 469 3.95 -6.73 -23.86
CA LYS A 469 3.68 -8.09 -24.36
C LYS A 469 3.60 -9.17 -23.26
N TRP A 470 4.25 -8.95 -22.12
CA TRP A 470 4.33 -9.94 -21.04
C TRP A 470 3.17 -9.84 -20.03
N LEU A 471 2.47 -8.70 -19.95
CA LEU A 471 1.39 -8.49 -18.98
C LEU A 471 0.22 -9.50 -19.10
N PRO A 472 -0.27 -9.86 -20.30
CA PRO A 472 -1.33 -10.85 -20.42
C PRO A 472 -0.97 -12.20 -19.78
N GLY A 473 0.31 -12.60 -19.82
CA GLY A 473 0.79 -13.85 -19.24
C GLY A 473 0.77 -13.91 -17.70
N ILE A 474 0.49 -12.78 -17.03
CA ILE A 474 0.39 -12.71 -15.57
C ILE A 474 -0.97 -12.20 -15.09
N ALA A 475 -1.98 -12.10 -15.97
CA ALA A 475 -3.30 -11.55 -15.65
C ALA A 475 -3.94 -12.18 -14.41
N ASP A 476 -3.91 -13.51 -14.30
CA ASP A 476 -4.47 -14.24 -13.15
C ASP A 476 -3.81 -13.87 -11.82
N LYS A 477 -2.51 -13.60 -11.84
CA LYS A 477 -1.79 -13.12 -10.66
C LYS A 477 -2.26 -11.72 -10.30
N LEU A 478 -2.41 -10.83 -11.29
CA LEU A 478 -2.83 -9.44 -11.09
C LEU A 478 -4.27 -9.31 -10.55
N ARG A 479 -5.18 -10.24 -10.88
CA ARG A 479 -6.56 -10.25 -10.36
C ARG A 479 -6.63 -10.33 -8.83
N ASN A 480 -5.71 -11.10 -8.22
CA ASN A 480 -5.63 -11.27 -6.77
C ASN A 480 -4.50 -10.47 -6.12
N PHE A 481 -3.74 -9.71 -6.92
CA PHE A 481 -2.60 -8.96 -6.43
C PHE A 481 -3.06 -7.72 -5.61
N PRO A 482 -2.42 -7.42 -4.47
CA PRO A 482 -2.77 -6.25 -3.66
C PRO A 482 -2.40 -4.93 -4.37
N LEU A 483 -3.32 -3.96 -4.35
CA LEU A 483 -3.07 -2.62 -4.89
C LEU A 483 -1.95 -1.91 -4.13
N GLY A 484 -1.17 -1.09 -4.84
CA GLY A 484 -0.05 -0.32 -4.32
C GLY A 484 1.17 -1.14 -3.91
N LYS A 485 1.25 -2.43 -4.28
CA LYS A 485 2.40 -3.30 -3.95
C LYS A 485 3.27 -3.57 -5.17
N HIS A 486 4.52 -3.91 -4.90
CA HIS A 486 5.56 -4.11 -5.90
C HIS A 486 5.62 -5.57 -6.38
N PHE A 487 5.84 -5.77 -7.68
CA PHE A 487 6.01 -7.08 -8.30
C PHE A 487 7.04 -7.07 -9.44
N ASP A 488 7.65 -8.22 -9.71
CA ASP A 488 8.55 -8.42 -10.85
C ASP A 488 7.80 -8.77 -12.15
N LYS A 489 8.50 -8.91 -13.29
CA LYS A 489 7.88 -9.27 -14.58
C LYS A 489 7.16 -10.63 -14.60
N THR A 490 7.39 -11.48 -13.59
CA THR A 490 6.72 -12.78 -13.46
C THR A 490 5.42 -12.68 -12.65
N GLY A 491 5.09 -11.50 -12.12
CA GLY A 491 3.92 -11.28 -11.25
C GLY A 491 4.15 -11.72 -9.81
N ILE A 492 5.40 -11.97 -9.39
CA ILE A 492 5.74 -12.32 -8.01
C ILE A 492 5.89 -11.03 -7.21
N ARG A 493 5.25 -10.96 -6.04
CA ARG A 493 5.34 -9.82 -5.13
C ARG A 493 6.78 -9.66 -4.63
N THR A 494 7.37 -8.49 -4.80
CA THR A 494 8.73 -8.15 -4.38
C THR A 494 8.69 -7.08 -3.28
N TYR A 495 9.83 -6.88 -2.59
CA TYR A 495 9.98 -5.75 -1.69
C TYR A 495 10.29 -4.48 -2.51
N PRO A 496 9.83 -3.30 -2.09
CA PRO A 496 10.29 -2.05 -2.68
C PRO A 496 11.81 -1.92 -2.50
N PRO A 497 12.51 -1.23 -3.41
CA PRO A 497 13.96 -1.03 -3.34
C PRO A 497 14.29 -0.27 -2.07
N SER A 498 15.10 -0.88 -1.22
CA SER A 498 15.55 -0.26 0.02
C SER A 498 16.39 1.00 -0.26
N TYR A 499 16.46 1.90 0.72
CA TYR A 499 17.42 2.99 0.69
C TYR A 499 18.81 2.45 1.02
N ASN A 500 19.67 2.28 0.02
CA ASN A 500 21.08 1.93 0.23
C ASN A 500 21.93 3.20 0.13
N TYR A 501 21.89 4.02 1.16
CA TYR A 501 22.88 5.09 1.33
C TYR A 501 23.43 5.02 2.75
N TRP A 502 24.74 5.22 2.88
CA TRP A 502 25.44 5.14 4.16
C TRP A 502 25.78 6.57 4.58
N TYR A 503 25.28 7.00 5.74
CA TYR A 503 25.62 8.29 6.38
C TYR A 503 27.08 8.36 6.79
#